data_AF-A0A7W7SYT7-F1
#
_entry.id   AF-A0A7W7SYT7-F1
#
_cell.length_a   1.000
_cell.length_b   1.000
_cell.length_c   1.000
_cell.angle_alpha   90.00
_cell.angle_beta   90.00
_cell.angle_gamma   90.00
#
_symmetry.space_group_name_H-M   'P 1'
#
loop_
_entity.id
_entity.type
_entity.pdbx_description
1 polymer ?
#
loop_
_entity_poly.entity_id
_entity_poly.type
_entity_poly.pdbx_seq_one_letter_code
_entity_poly.pdbx_strand_id
1 'polypeptide(L)'
;MTGLTRIEVDQVVASAEKLGHVGEDMVERAEALTRALQAQGACWGGDESGQAFAKDYVPASGNMEEAMHKIAEALQAIAKNLVDQAESMRTLDGGNAAALDGLDA
;
A
#
# COMPACT_ATOMS: atom_id res chain seq x y z
N MET A 1 27.04 13.42 -15.67
CA MET A 1 25.59 13.60 -15.40
C MET A 1 25.05 12.64 -14.31
N THR A 2 25.91 11.87 -13.64
CA THR A 2 25.55 10.79 -12.69
C THR A 2 24.94 11.26 -11.36
N GLY A 3 25.10 12.54 -10.99
CA GLY A 3 24.57 13.08 -9.74
C GLY A 3 23.06 13.34 -9.72
N LEU A 4 22.47 13.65 -10.88
CA LEU A 4 21.04 13.95 -10.98
C LEU A 4 20.21 12.67 -10.79
N THR A 5 20.62 11.58 -11.44
CA THR A 5 19.94 10.26 -11.38
C THR A 5 19.96 9.67 -9.97
N ARG A 6 21.06 9.81 -9.21
CA ARG A 6 21.10 9.34 -7.81
C ARG A 6 20.11 10.08 -6.90
N ILE A 7 20.01 11.40 -7.04
CA ILE A 7 19.06 12.22 -6.26
C ILE A 7 17.61 11.81 -6.57
N GLU A 8 17.30 11.56 -7.84
CA GLU A 8 15.96 11.10 -8.26
C GLU A 8 15.63 9.71 -7.68
N VAL A 9 16.57 8.78 -7.70
CA VAL A 9 16.40 7.44 -7.11
C VAL A 9 16.15 7.52 -5.60
N ASP A 10 16.89 8.37 -4.88
CA ASP A 10 16.66 8.57 -3.45
C ASP A 10 15.29 9.19 -3.16
N GLN A 11 14.80 10.10 -4.01
CA GLN A 11 13.45 10.64 -3.87
C GLN A 11 12.35 9.62 -4.19
N VAL A 12 12.59 8.71 -5.15
CA VAL A 12 11.68 7.59 -5.44
C VAL A 12 11.58 6.68 -4.23
N VAL A 13 12.70 6.31 -3.61
CA VAL A 13 12.71 5.47 -2.40
C VAL A 13 11.95 6.14 -1.26
N ALA A 14 12.25 7.41 -0.96
CA ALA A 14 11.55 8.13 0.11
C ALA A 14 10.04 8.29 -0.14
N SER A 15 9.62 8.38 -1.40
CA SER A 15 8.19 8.44 -1.77
C SER A 15 7.52 7.07 -1.68
N ALA A 16 8.24 6.01 -2.05
CA ALA A 16 7.80 4.63 -1.93
C ALA A 16 7.60 4.24 -0.45
N GLU A 17 8.53 4.60 0.43
CA GLU A 17 8.39 4.38 1.88
C GLU A 17 7.13 5.06 2.44
N LYS A 18 6.87 6.31 2.05
CA LYS A 18 5.64 7.02 2.43
C LYS A 18 4.38 6.31 1.93
N LEU A 19 4.38 5.82 0.70
CA LEU A 19 3.26 5.03 0.16
C LEU A 19 3.06 3.73 0.93
N GLY A 20 4.15 3.07 1.32
CA GLY A 20 4.14 1.87 2.15
C GLY A 20 3.47 2.14 3.50
N HIS A 21 3.89 3.20 4.20
CA HIS A 21 3.29 3.61 5.47
C HIS A 21 1.82 3.99 5.34
N VAL A 22 1.42 4.68 4.26
CA VAL A 22 -0.01 4.96 4.02
C VAL A 22 -0.80 3.65 3.82
N GLY A 23 -0.22 2.66 3.14
CA GLY A 23 -0.81 1.33 3.01
C GLY A 23 -0.96 0.62 4.36
N GLU A 24 0.08 0.63 5.19
CA GLU A 24 0.06 0.07 6.56
C GLU A 24 -1.00 0.74 7.45
N ASP A 25 -1.02 2.08 7.49
CA ASP A 25 -2.01 2.87 8.23
C ASP A 25 -3.43 2.56 7.76
N MET A 26 -3.62 2.33 6.46
CA MET A 26 -4.91 2.00 5.88
C MET A 26 -5.40 0.62 6.33
N VAL A 27 -4.52 -0.39 6.37
CA VAL A 27 -4.86 -1.72 6.94
C VAL A 27 -5.27 -1.57 8.39
N GLU A 28 -4.45 -0.92 9.22
CA GLU A 28 -4.71 -0.79 10.66
C GLU A 28 -6.06 -0.11 10.94
N ARG A 29 -6.34 0.98 10.22
CA ARG A 29 -7.60 1.72 10.34
C ARG A 29 -8.80 0.95 9.82
N ALA A 30 -8.65 0.22 8.71
CA ALA A 30 -9.72 -0.62 8.16
C ALA A 30 -10.09 -1.72 9.16
N GLU A 31 -9.10 -2.43 9.71
CA GLU A 31 -9.34 -3.46 10.71
C GLU A 31 -9.95 -2.89 12.01
N ALA A 32 -9.49 -1.72 12.46
CA ALA A 32 -10.04 -1.06 13.65
C ALA A 32 -11.51 -0.69 13.43
N LEU A 33 -11.86 -0.18 12.24
CA LEU A 33 -13.23 0.11 11.85
C LEU A 33 -14.07 -1.16 11.82
N THR A 34 -13.59 -2.24 11.18
CA THR A 34 -14.27 -3.54 11.16
C THR A 34 -14.57 -4.02 12.57
N ARG A 35 -13.56 -4.04 13.46
CA ARG A 35 -13.73 -4.50 14.84
C ARG A 35 -14.78 -3.66 15.59
N ALA A 36 -14.76 -2.34 15.40
CA ALA A 36 -15.72 -1.45 16.02
C ALA A 36 -17.16 -1.65 15.49
N LEU A 37 -17.33 -1.92 14.19
CA LEU A 37 -18.63 -2.21 13.59
C LEU A 37 -19.16 -3.58 14.05
N GLN A 38 -18.31 -4.61 14.06
CA GLN A 38 -18.68 -5.95 14.55
C GLN A 38 -19.06 -5.94 16.04
N ALA A 39 -18.35 -5.16 16.87
CA ALA A 39 -18.64 -5.03 18.29
C ALA A 39 -20.01 -4.39 18.58
N GLN A 40 -20.52 -3.54 17.67
CA GLN A 40 -21.84 -2.94 17.80
C GLN A 40 -22.98 -3.91 17.46
N GLY A 41 -22.68 -4.99 16.71
CA GLY A 41 -23.68 -5.92 16.23
C GLY A 41 -24.71 -5.28 15.30
N ALA A 42 -25.80 -6.00 15.02
CA ALA A 42 -26.92 -5.45 14.27
C ALA A 42 -27.66 -4.43 15.16
N CYS A 43 -27.47 -3.14 14.88
CA CYS A 43 -28.23 -2.06 15.52
C CYS A 43 -29.66 -1.92 14.94
N TRP A 44 -29.95 -2.63 13.86
CA TRP A 44 -31.28 -2.78 13.27
C TRP A 44 -32.00 -3.98 13.90
N GLY A 45 -33.27 -3.80 14.24
CA GLY A 45 -34.09 -4.83 14.87
C GLY A 45 -34.33 -6.06 13.99
N GLY A 46 -34.94 -7.10 14.56
CA GLY A 46 -35.32 -8.31 13.81
C GLY A 46 -36.66 -8.20 13.06
N ASP A 47 -37.28 -7.03 13.03
CA ASP A 47 -38.54 -6.78 12.32
C ASP A 47 -38.33 -6.71 10.79
N GLU A 48 -39.42 -6.59 10.05
CA GLU A 48 -39.39 -6.56 8.58
C GLU A 48 -38.49 -5.43 8.03
N SER A 49 -38.52 -4.26 8.67
CA SER A 49 -37.70 -3.12 8.27
C SER A 49 -36.22 -3.36 8.53
N GLY A 50 -35.87 -3.95 9.68
CA GLY A 50 -34.51 -4.30 10.01
C GLY A 50 -33.96 -5.42 9.13
N GLN A 51 -34.77 -6.42 8.78
CA GLN A 51 -34.38 -7.46 7.81
C GLN A 51 -34.20 -6.89 6.40
N ALA A 52 -35.08 -5.97 5.97
CA ALA A 52 -34.97 -5.30 4.68
C ALA A 52 -33.68 -4.46 4.59
N PHE A 53 -33.32 -3.75 5.66
CA PHE A 53 -32.04 -3.02 5.74
C PHE A 53 -30.84 -3.97 5.70
N ALA A 54 -30.87 -5.02 6.52
CA ALA A 54 -29.77 -5.99 6.63
C ALA A 54 -29.41 -6.64 5.29
N LYS A 55 -30.43 -6.91 4.47
CA LYS A 55 -30.30 -7.59 3.18
C LYS A 55 -29.26 -6.95 2.27
N ASP A 56 -29.23 -5.62 2.21
CA ASP A 56 -28.33 -4.89 1.31
C ASP A 56 -27.12 -4.31 2.08
N TYR A 57 -27.32 -3.87 3.33
CA TYR A 57 -26.25 -3.28 4.13
C TYR A 57 -25.15 -4.28 4.47
N VAL A 58 -25.48 -5.48 4.97
CA VAL A 58 -24.48 -6.45 5.46
C VAL A 58 -23.54 -6.93 4.34
N PRO A 59 -24.03 -7.31 3.14
CA PRO A 59 -23.14 -7.64 2.03
C PRO A 59 -22.32 -6.43 1.56
N ALA A 60 -22.93 -5.24 1.46
CA ALA A 60 -22.23 -4.04 1.03
C ALA A 60 -21.10 -3.64 2.00
N SER A 61 -21.32 -3.77 3.31
CA SER A 61 -20.28 -3.51 4.31
C SER A 61 -19.12 -4.50 4.20
N GLY A 62 -19.40 -5.78 3.98
CA GLY A 62 -18.36 -6.80 3.76
C GLY A 62 -17.54 -6.54 2.50
N ASN A 63 -18.22 -6.19 1.40
CA ASN A 63 -17.53 -5.82 0.14
C ASN A 63 -16.65 -4.57 0.30
N MET A 64 -17.11 -3.60 1.10
CA MET A 64 -16.34 -2.38 1.37
C MET A 64 -15.09 -2.69 2.20
N GLU A 65 -15.21 -3.54 3.20
CA GLU A 65 -14.08 -4.01 4.00
C GLU A 65 -13.03 -4.74 3.13
N GLU A 66 -13.47 -5.65 2.26
CA GLU A 66 -12.58 -6.35 1.33
C GLU A 66 -11.89 -5.36 0.36
N ALA A 67 -12.62 -4.37 -0.14
CA ALA A 67 -12.07 -3.34 -1.01
C ALA A 67 -11.00 -2.50 -0.30
N MET A 68 -11.21 -2.12 0.95
CA MET A 68 -10.23 -1.38 1.73
C MET A 68 -8.93 -2.17 1.92
N HIS A 69 -9.02 -3.46 2.25
CA HIS A 69 -7.84 -4.33 2.34
C HIS A 69 -7.09 -4.42 1.01
N LYS A 70 -7.81 -4.64 -0.11
CA LYS A 70 -7.20 -4.71 -1.44
C LYS A 70 -6.47 -3.43 -1.85
N ILE A 71 -7.04 -2.27 -1.51
CA ILE A 71 -6.38 -0.98 -1.80
C ILE A 71 -5.10 -0.85 -0.98
N ALA A 72 -5.14 -1.21 0.30
CA ALA A 72 -3.98 -1.14 1.18
C ALA A 72 -2.85 -2.09 0.71
N GLU A 73 -3.18 -3.32 0.34
CA GLU A 73 -2.25 -4.28 -0.27
C GLU A 73 -1.65 -3.74 -1.58
N ALA A 74 -2.46 -3.11 -2.43
CA ALA A 74 -1.99 -2.52 -3.67
C ALA A 74 -0.99 -1.38 -3.42
N LEU A 75 -1.24 -0.52 -2.41
CA LEU A 75 -0.31 0.54 -2.03
C LEU A 75 1.02 -0.01 -1.53
N GLN A 76 0.99 -1.05 -0.70
CA GLN A 76 2.20 -1.74 -0.23
C GLN A 76 2.96 -2.41 -1.37
N ALA A 77 2.26 -3.04 -2.32
CA ALA A 77 2.87 -3.65 -3.49
C ALA A 77 3.53 -2.61 -4.41
N ILE A 78 2.89 -1.45 -4.62
CA ILE A 78 3.47 -0.33 -5.37
C ILE A 78 4.74 0.18 -4.68
N ALA A 79 4.68 0.41 -3.36
CA ALA A 79 5.83 0.83 -2.57
C ALA A 79 7.01 -0.15 -2.71
N LYS A 80 6.75 -1.45 -2.54
CA LYS A 80 7.77 -2.49 -2.72
C LYS A 80 8.38 -2.46 -4.12
N ASN A 81 7.54 -2.43 -5.16
CA ASN A 81 8.01 -2.43 -6.54
C ASN A 81 8.87 -1.21 -6.88
N LEU A 82 8.59 -0.04 -6.27
CA LEU A 82 9.40 1.17 -6.46
C LEU A 82 10.76 1.05 -5.76
N VAL A 83 10.81 0.47 -4.56
CA VAL A 83 12.07 0.20 -3.85
C VAL A 83 12.93 -0.81 -4.63
N ASP A 84 12.34 -1.92 -5.07
CA ASP A 84 13.06 -2.96 -5.82
C ASP A 84 13.66 -2.41 -7.14
N GLN A 85 12.93 -1.51 -7.82
CA GLN A 85 13.42 -0.81 -9.02
C GLN A 85 14.56 0.15 -8.72
N ALA A 86 14.46 0.92 -7.63
CA ALA A 86 15.51 1.82 -7.18
C ALA A 86 16.81 1.08 -6.83
N GLU A 87 16.71 -0.06 -6.14
CA GLU A 87 17.86 -0.92 -5.82
C GLU A 87 18.50 -1.51 -7.08
N SER A 88 17.69 -1.91 -8.06
CA SER A 88 18.16 -2.38 -9.36
C SER A 88 18.95 -1.29 -10.09
N MET A 89 18.44 -0.05 -10.10
CA MET A 89 19.15 1.09 -10.69
C MET A 89 20.47 1.39 -9.98
N ARG A 90 20.51 1.39 -8.63
CA ARG A 90 21.76 1.57 -7.88
C ARG A 90 22.80 0.49 -8.21
N THR A 91 22.36 -0.75 -8.39
CA THR A 91 23.23 -1.88 -8.74
C THR A 91 23.83 -1.71 -10.13
N LEU A 92 23.01 -1.33 -11.12
CA LEU A 92 23.47 -1.08 -12.49
C LEU A 92 24.45 0.10 -12.56
N ASP A 93 24.14 1.21 -11.88
CA ASP A 93 25.02 2.38 -11.82
C ASP A 93 26.35 2.07 -11.12
N GLY A 94 26.32 1.32 -10.02
CA GLY A 94 27.52 0.88 -9.30
C GLY A 94 28.40 -0.07 -10.12
N GLY A 95 27.79 -1.02 -10.81
CA GLY A 95 28.48 -1.97 -11.69
C GLY A 95 29.13 -1.27 -12.90
N ASN A 96 28.43 -0.34 -13.54
CA ASN A 96 28.95 0.43 -14.67
C ASN A 96 30.09 1.36 -14.24
N ALA A 97 29.97 2.02 -13.07
CA ALA A 97 31.04 2.87 -12.55
C ALA A 97 32.33 2.07 -12.26
N ALA A 98 32.21 0.88 -11.65
CA ALA A 98 33.35 0.02 -11.38
C ALA A 98 34.00 -0.53 -12.67
N ALA A 99 33.20 -0.84 -13.69
CA ALA A 99 33.70 -1.31 -14.98
C ALA A 99 34.45 -0.22 -15.75
N LEU A 100 33.98 1.03 -15.70
CA LEU A 100 34.64 2.17 -16.34
C LEU A 100 35.95 2.54 -15.63
N ASP A 101 35.96 2.56 -14.29
CA ASP A 101 37.17 2.83 -13.49
C ASP A 101 38.27 1.79 -13.74
N GLY A 102 37.87 0.53 -13.97
CA GLY A 102 38.81 -0.55 -14.34
C GLY A 102 39.31 -0.53 -15.79
N LEU A 103 38.72 0.28 -16.68
CA LEU A 103 39.19 0.47 -18.06
C LEU A 103 40.14 1.67 -18.21
N ASP A 104 40.09 2.61 -17.25
CA ASP A 104 40.97 3.79 -17.19
C ASP A 104 42.25 3.55 -16.35
N ALA A 105 42.46 2.33 -15.83
CA ALA A 105 43.63 1.88 -15.06
C ALA A 105 44.58 1.01 -15.89
#